data_AF-A0A945Y7U3-F1
#
_entry.id   AF-A0A945Y7U3-F1
#
_cell.length_a   1.000
_cell.length_b   1.000
_cell.length_c   1.000
_cell.angle_alpha   90.00
_cell.angle_beta   90.00
_cell.angle_gamma   90.00
#
_symmetry.space_group_name_H-M   'P 1'
#
loop_
_entity.id
_entity.type
_entity.pdbx_description
1 polymer ?
#
loop_
_entity_poly.entity_id
_entity_poly.type
_entity_poly.pdbx_seq_one_letter_code
_entity_poly.pdbx_strand_id
1 'polypeptide(L)'
;MIQRLIVLWLCLLCCAFAAAENLFDGNGVALTRSDLFAAISAADVVVLGEVHTDAGGHRWQQNLLRDLVDQNIKFILSVEEFDRSQQSALDEFSDKKIDGQALKGIRAFVGPSVRDQWFEWYLPQLEIARDGGVSLIASNSPLKYSRMARNLGCTNISDLTDAQRALFECPLLPADPIYQARFYRAMEKVARNNQKLGMKPLGQAQMSKMFRAHRVWDATMAGSIADARERYKLKLVHIVGSFHSDYNGGLIQELQARVASDRVLVISIRPGRAAQLPASDQRRADVLVYKGT
;
A
#
# COMPACT_ATOMS: atom_id res chain seq x y z
N MET A 1 -71.83 -18.17 -18.62
CA MET A 1 -71.15 -17.71 -17.39
C MET A 1 -69.70 -18.18 -17.47
N ILE A 2 -68.83 -17.31 -17.99
CA ILE A 2 -67.66 -16.78 -17.28
C ILE A 2 -66.81 -17.87 -16.59
N GLN A 3 -65.71 -18.26 -17.24
CA GLN A 3 -64.44 -18.40 -16.53
C GLN A 3 -63.30 -18.12 -17.51
N ARG A 4 -62.74 -16.91 -17.36
CA ARG A 4 -61.55 -16.42 -18.07
C ARG A 4 -60.34 -17.13 -17.47
N LEU A 5 -59.60 -17.87 -18.28
CA LEU A 5 -58.26 -18.34 -17.97
C LEU A 5 -57.31 -17.13 -18.06
N ILE A 6 -56.94 -16.60 -16.90
CA ILE A 6 -55.85 -15.64 -16.76
C ILE A 6 -54.55 -16.47 -16.80
N VAL A 7 -53.83 -16.39 -17.91
CA VAL A 7 -52.45 -16.85 -18.00
C VAL A 7 -51.58 -15.80 -17.29
N LEU A 8 -51.23 -16.05 -16.04
CA LEU A 8 -50.23 -15.26 -15.31
C LEU A 8 -48.86 -15.53 -15.97
N TRP A 9 -48.37 -14.56 -16.75
CA TRP A 9 -46.96 -14.43 -17.05
C TRP A 9 -46.22 -14.08 -15.75
N LEU A 10 -45.68 -15.08 -15.04
CA LEU A 10 -44.61 -14.85 -14.10
C LEU A 10 -43.33 -14.60 -14.91
N CYS A 11 -43.08 -13.33 -15.23
CA CYS A 11 -41.72 -12.85 -15.48
C CYS A 11 -40.95 -13.04 -14.18
N LEU A 12 -40.30 -14.19 -14.02
CA LEU A 12 -39.19 -14.38 -13.10
C LEU A 12 -38.10 -13.39 -13.51
N LEU A 13 -38.12 -12.20 -12.89
CA LEU A 13 -36.91 -11.40 -12.71
C LEU A 13 -35.93 -12.28 -11.94
N CYS A 14 -35.12 -13.03 -12.68
CA CYS A 14 -33.86 -13.52 -12.18
C CYS A 14 -32.93 -12.30 -12.12
N CYS A 15 -33.17 -11.42 -11.14
CA CYS A 15 -32.13 -10.55 -10.64
C CYS A 15 -31.10 -11.48 -10.04
N ALA A 16 -30.10 -11.86 -10.86
CA ALA A 16 -28.85 -12.34 -10.33
C ALA A 16 -28.38 -11.26 -9.36
N PHE A 17 -28.53 -11.50 -8.06
CA PHE A 17 -27.76 -10.82 -7.05
C PHE A 17 -26.32 -11.17 -7.38
N ALA A 18 -25.68 -10.36 -8.23
CA ALA A 18 -24.23 -10.29 -8.25
C ALA A 18 -23.85 -10.07 -6.80
N ALA A 19 -23.17 -11.04 -6.19
CA ALA A 19 -22.71 -10.90 -4.82
C ALA A 19 -22.00 -9.55 -4.76
N ALA A 20 -22.51 -8.63 -3.95
CA ALA A 20 -21.99 -7.28 -3.87
C ALA A 20 -20.48 -7.41 -3.69
N GLU A 21 -19.75 -7.03 -4.74
CA GLU A 21 -18.31 -6.92 -4.64
C GLU A 21 -18.09 -6.00 -3.44
N ASN A 22 -17.37 -6.47 -2.41
CA ASN A 22 -17.14 -5.69 -1.18
C ASN A 22 -16.20 -4.51 -1.49
N LEU A 23 -16.62 -3.66 -2.42
CA LEU A 23 -15.93 -2.57 -3.06
C LEU A 23 -16.82 -1.34 -2.88
N PHE A 24 -16.26 -0.31 -2.28
CA PHE A 24 -16.97 0.93 -1.98
C PHE A 24 -16.09 2.12 -2.34
N ASP A 25 -16.69 3.25 -2.71
CA ASP A 25 -15.99 4.52 -2.71
C ASP A 25 -15.79 5.02 -1.27
N GLY A 26 -15.01 6.10 -1.11
CA GLY A 26 -14.78 6.72 0.19
C GLY A 26 -16.04 7.26 0.90
N ASN A 27 -17.17 7.38 0.22
CA ASN A 27 -18.45 7.84 0.77
C ASN A 27 -19.40 6.68 1.12
N GLY A 28 -19.05 5.45 0.73
CA GLY A 28 -19.83 4.24 0.97
C GLY A 28 -20.75 3.82 -0.17
N VAL A 29 -20.63 4.44 -1.35
CA VAL A 29 -21.33 3.98 -2.56
C VAL A 29 -20.68 2.68 -3.01
N ALA A 30 -21.50 1.65 -3.25
CA ALA A 30 -21.02 0.38 -3.79
C ALA A 30 -20.45 0.58 -5.21
N LEU A 31 -19.27 0.01 -5.45
CA LEU A 31 -18.59 0.07 -6.73
C LEU A 31 -18.60 -1.31 -7.40
N THR A 32 -18.63 -1.31 -8.73
CA THR A 32 -18.35 -2.50 -9.54
C THR A 32 -16.87 -2.60 -9.86
N ARG A 33 -16.42 -3.78 -10.28
CA ARG A 33 -15.11 -3.97 -10.90
C ARG A 33 -14.87 -3.03 -12.09
N SER A 34 -15.89 -2.72 -12.88
CA SER A 34 -15.76 -1.76 -13.98
C SER A 34 -15.41 -0.36 -13.47
N ASP A 35 -16.06 0.08 -12.39
CA ASP A 35 -15.78 1.38 -11.77
C ASP A 35 -14.35 1.42 -11.22
N LEU A 36 -13.91 0.33 -10.58
CA LEU A 36 -12.52 0.20 -10.11
C LEU A 36 -11.51 0.34 -11.26
N PHE A 37 -11.70 -0.39 -12.36
CA PHE A 37 -10.77 -0.32 -13.49
C PHE A 37 -10.81 1.03 -14.20
N ALA A 38 -11.97 1.69 -14.25
CA ALA A 38 -12.08 3.06 -14.74
C ALA A 38 -11.25 4.04 -13.88
N ALA A 39 -11.36 3.94 -12.54
CA ALA A 39 -10.57 4.73 -11.61
C ALA A 39 -9.06 4.46 -11.75
N ILE A 40 -8.66 3.20 -11.82
CA ILE A 40 -7.26 2.80 -12.03
C ILE A 40 -6.73 3.34 -13.37
N SER A 41 -7.51 3.25 -14.44
CA SER A 41 -7.12 3.75 -15.76
C SER A 41 -6.85 5.25 -15.73
N ALA A 42 -7.70 6.02 -15.03
CA ALA A 42 -7.59 7.46 -14.90
C ALA A 42 -6.44 7.95 -13.99
N ALA A 43 -5.91 7.10 -13.12
CA ALA A 43 -4.85 7.45 -12.17
C ALA A 43 -3.45 7.36 -12.77
N ASP A 44 -2.54 8.22 -12.36
CA ASP A 44 -1.11 8.14 -12.68
C ASP A 44 -0.37 7.24 -11.70
N VAL A 45 -0.77 7.32 -10.42
CA VAL A 45 -0.24 6.52 -9.32
C VAL A 45 -1.40 5.83 -8.60
N VAL A 46 -1.33 4.51 -8.45
CA VAL A 46 -2.28 3.71 -7.69
C VAL A 46 -1.58 3.18 -6.44
N VAL A 47 -2.02 3.61 -5.26
CA VAL A 47 -1.49 3.16 -3.97
C VAL A 47 -2.40 2.10 -3.38
N LEU A 48 -1.88 0.89 -3.20
CA LEU A 48 -2.56 -0.25 -2.59
C LEU A 48 -2.16 -0.33 -1.12
N GLY A 49 -3.00 0.24 -0.25
CA GLY A 49 -2.85 0.21 1.19
C GLY A 49 -3.28 -1.14 1.76
N GLU A 50 -2.34 -1.92 2.31
CA GLU A 50 -2.60 -3.26 2.82
C GLU A 50 -2.56 -3.40 4.34
N VAL A 51 -3.10 -4.51 4.82
CA VAL A 51 -2.79 -5.03 6.15
C VAL A 51 -1.79 -6.16 5.95
N HIS A 52 -0.52 -5.97 6.32
CA HIS A 52 0.56 -6.92 6.02
C HIS A 52 0.37 -8.37 6.47
N THR A 53 -0.60 -8.63 7.35
CA THR A 53 -0.92 -9.96 7.87
C THR A 53 -2.22 -10.54 7.29
N ASP A 54 -2.80 -9.88 6.29
CA ASP A 54 -4.06 -10.29 5.65
C ASP A 54 -3.81 -11.04 4.35
N ALA A 55 -3.83 -12.37 4.43
CA ALA A 55 -3.69 -13.23 3.26
C ALA A 55 -4.76 -13.00 2.19
N GLY A 56 -5.99 -12.61 2.58
CA GLY A 56 -7.08 -12.30 1.66
C GLY A 56 -6.78 -11.05 0.84
N GLY A 57 -6.25 -10.01 1.50
CA GLY A 57 -5.75 -8.80 0.86
C GLY A 57 -4.61 -9.06 -0.12
N HIS A 58 -3.63 -9.86 0.28
CA HIS A 58 -2.51 -10.23 -0.60
C HIS A 58 -2.95 -10.97 -1.86
N ARG A 59 -3.87 -11.94 -1.75
CA ARG A 59 -4.43 -12.61 -2.93
C ARG A 59 -5.21 -11.66 -3.84
N TRP A 60 -5.89 -10.65 -3.26
CA TRP A 60 -6.56 -9.65 -4.08
C TRP A 60 -5.58 -8.76 -4.84
N GLN A 61 -4.48 -8.33 -4.22
CA GLN A 61 -3.40 -7.62 -4.92
C GLN A 61 -2.83 -8.46 -6.05
N GLN A 62 -2.53 -9.74 -5.81
CA GLN A 62 -2.03 -10.66 -6.84
C GLN A 62 -3.00 -10.75 -8.03
N ASN A 63 -4.31 -10.89 -7.77
CA ASN A 63 -5.31 -10.93 -8.82
C ASN A 63 -5.37 -9.60 -9.59
N LEU A 64 -5.34 -8.46 -8.90
CA LEU A 64 -5.33 -7.16 -9.54
C LEU A 64 -4.09 -6.99 -10.45
N LEU A 65 -2.89 -7.30 -9.96
CA LEU A 65 -1.67 -7.20 -10.75
C LEU A 65 -1.72 -8.11 -11.99
N ARG A 66 -2.22 -9.33 -11.83
CA ARG A 66 -2.42 -10.26 -12.96
C ARG A 66 -3.40 -9.70 -13.97
N ASP A 67 -4.53 -9.15 -13.51
CA ASP A 67 -5.51 -8.52 -14.38
C ASP A 67 -4.93 -7.34 -15.18
N LEU A 68 -4.06 -6.53 -14.55
CA LEU A 68 -3.37 -5.41 -15.23
C LEU A 68 -2.41 -5.92 -16.31
N VAL A 69 -1.64 -6.97 -16.02
CA VAL A 69 -0.73 -7.61 -16.98
C VAL A 69 -1.51 -8.24 -18.14
N ASP A 70 -2.56 -9.00 -17.85
CA ASP A 70 -3.38 -9.71 -18.84
C ASP A 70 -4.13 -8.72 -19.76
N GLN A 71 -4.52 -7.55 -19.24
CA GLN A 71 -5.08 -6.45 -20.02
C GLN A 71 -4.01 -5.59 -20.72
N ASN A 72 -2.74 -5.99 -20.66
CA ASN A 72 -1.59 -5.30 -21.25
C ASN A 72 -1.46 -3.82 -20.83
N ILE A 73 -1.93 -3.49 -19.62
CA ILE A 73 -1.72 -2.17 -19.03
C ILE A 73 -0.24 -2.03 -18.70
N LYS A 74 0.40 -0.97 -19.18
CA LYS A 74 1.81 -0.70 -18.91
C LYS A 74 1.93 0.06 -17.59
N PHE A 75 2.60 -0.56 -16.62
CA PHE A 75 2.83 0.02 -15.31
C PHE A 75 4.19 -0.38 -14.75
N ILE A 76 4.56 0.28 -13.65
CA ILE A 76 5.70 -0.03 -12.79
C ILE A 76 5.14 -0.52 -11.46
N LEU A 77 5.74 -1.55 -10.86
CA LEU A 77 5.39 -1.99 -9.52
C LEU A 77 6.45 -1.52 -8.52
N SER A 78 6.03 -0.71 -7.56
CA SER A 78 6.86 -0.23 -6.45
C SER A 78 6.40 -0.85 -5.14
N VAL A 79 7.33 -1.26 -4.28
CA VAL A 79 7.03 -2.04 -3.06
C VAL A 79 7.74 -1.49 -1.83
N GLU A 80 7.05 -1.44 -0.68
CA GLU A 80 7.56 -0.98 0.62
C GLU A 80 8.64 -1.93 1.20
N GLU A 81 8.55 -3.23 0.92
CA GLU A 81 9.35 -4.28 1.57
C GLU A 81 10.84 -4.25 1.18
N PHE A 82 11.17 -3.48 0.13
CA PHE A 82 12.51 -3.29 -0.37
C PHE A 82 12.93 -1.83 -0.24
N ASP A 83 14.12 -1.62 0.29
CA ASP A 83 14.71 -0.30 0.38
C ASP A 83 15.59 0.03 -0.84
N ARG A 84 15.84 1.33 -1.09
CA ARG A 84 16.61 1.81 -2.26
C ARG A 84 17.97 1.11 -2.42
N SER A 85 18.57 0.59 -1.35
CA SER A 85 19.87 -0.10 -1.46
C SER A 85 19.78 -1.51 -2.07
N GLN A 86 18.56 -2.02 -2.23
CA GLN A 86 18.26 -3.36 -2.75
C GLN A 86 17.72 -3.33 -4.18
N GLN A 87 17.71 -2.17 -4.83
CA GLN A 87 17.22 -2.05 -6.21
C GLN A 87 17.93 -3.03 -7.16
N SER A 88 19.26 -3.20 -7.03
CA SER A 88 20.01 -4.15 -7.87
C SER A 88 19.55 -5.59 -7.72
N ALA A 89 19.09 -6.00 -6.53
CA ALA A 89 18.56 -7.35 -6.32
C ALA A 89 17.18 -7.53 -6.98
N LEU A 90 16.34 -6.48 -6.97
CA LEU A 90 15.08 -6.50 -7.74
C LEU A 90 15.34 -6.53 -9.25
N ASP A 91 16.35 -5.82 -9.73
CA ASP A 91 16.76 -5.83 -11.14
C ASP A 91 17.27 -7.22 -11.54
N GLU A 92 18.15 -7.84 -10.74
CA GLU A 92 18.64 -9.19 -10.96
C GLU A 92 17.52 -10.25 -10.94
N PHE A 93 16.55 -10.10 -10.03
CA PHE A 93 15.38 -10.96 -9.98
C PHE A 93 14.50 -10.78 -11.23
N SER A 94 14.31 -9.54 -11.67
CA SER A 94 13.57 -9.21 -12.89
C SER A 94 14.22 -9.84 -14.13
N ASP A 95 15.56 -9.84 -14.18
CA ASP A 95 16.38 -10.47 -15.22
C ASP A 95 16.49 -12.00 -15.08
N LYS A 96 15.84 -12.62 -14.10
CA LYS A 96 15.93 -14.06 -13.79
C LYS A 96 17.35 -14.54 -13.45
N LYS A 97 18.22 -13.64 -12.96
CA LYS A 97 19.58 -13.96 -12.48
C LYS A 97 19.60 -14.53 -11.07
N ILE A 98 18.62 -14.14 -10.24
CA ILE A 98 18.39 -14.71 -8.91
C ILE A 98 16.96 -15.22 -8.79
N ASP A 99 16.75 -16.25 -7.97
CA ASP A 99 15.41 -16.80 -7.70
C ASP A 99 14.74 -16.09 -6.50
N GLY A 100 13.49 -16.47 -6.24
CA GLY A 100 12.72 -15.91 -5.12
C GLY A 100 13.30 -16.23 -3.73
N GLN A 101 14.06 -17.33 -3.61
CA GLN A 101 14.68 -17.73 -2.35
C GLN A 101 15.90 -16.85 -2.04
N ALA A 102 16.73 -16.58 -3.03
CA ALA A 102 17.83 -15.62 -2.95
C ALA A 102 17.31 -14.21 -2.67
N LEU A 103 16.27 -13.77 -3.39
CA LEU A 103 15.65 -12.46 -3.17
C LEU A 103 15.08 -12.34 -1.75
N LYS A 104 14.42 -13.39 -1.23
CA LYS A 104 13.95 -13.44 0.15
C LYS A 104 15.11 -13.21 1.13
N GLY A 105 16.27 -13.81 0.90
CA GLY A 105 17.46 -13.61 1.73
C GLY A 105 17.97 -12.16 1.76
N ILE A 106 17.74 -11.41 0.68
CA ILE A 106 18.23 -10.03 0.50
C ILE A 106 17.24 -8.98 1.02
N ARG A 107 15.94 -9.29 1.05
CA ARG A 107 14.85 -8.34 1.40
C ARG A 107 15.12 -7.55 2.68
N ALA A 108 14.61 -6.32 2.75
CA ALA A 108 14.77 -5.47 3.94
C ALA A 108 13.96 -6.03 5.11
N PHE A 109 13.89 -5.24 6.19
CA PHE A 109 13.17 -5.65 7.38
C PHE A 109 11.67 -5.79 7.10
N VAL A 110 11.20 -7.03 7.15
CA VAL A 110 9.79 -7.36 7.36
C VAL A 110 9.58 -7.76 8.82
N GLY A 111 8.46 -7.32 9.39
CA GLY A 111 8.10 -7.64 10.78
C GLY A 111 8.03 -9.16 11.02
N PRO A 112 8.22 -9.64 12.26
CA PRO A 112 8.17 -11.07 12.57
C PRO A 112 6.91 -11.78 12.09
N SER A 113 5.75 -11.11 12.16
CA SER A 113 4.45 -11.64 11.71
C SER A 113 4.32 -11.84 10.20
N VAL A 114 5.25 -11.28 9.42
CA VAL A 114 5.26 -11.33 7.95
C VAL A 114 6.44 -12.18 7.46
N ARG A 115 7.48 -12.35 8.27
CA ARG A 115 8.75 -12.99 7.88
C ARG A 115 8.56 -14.36 7.25
N ASP A 116 7.76 -15.21 7.88
CA ASP A 116 7.58 -16.61 7.49
C ASP A 116 6.66 -16.71 6.27
N GLN A 117 5.61 -15.89 6.27
CA GLN A 117 4.58 -15.82 5.22
C GLN A 117 4.98 -14.99 4.00
N TRP A 118 6.13 -14.30 4.03
CA TRP A 118 6.57 -13.41 2.96
C TRP A 118 6.57 -14.11 1.59
N PHE A 119 6.97 -15.38 1.57
CA PHE A 119 7.03 -16.18 0.34
C PHE A 119 5.64 -16.42 -0.26
N GLU A 120 4.61 -16.57 0.56
CA GLU A 120 3.24 -16.79 0.08
C GLU A 120 2.56 -15.47 -0.32
N TRP A 121 2.94 -14.38 0.33
CA TRP A 121 2.21 -13.11 0.23
C TRP A 121 2.80 -12.14 -0.79
N TYR A 122 4.13 -11.97 -0.80
CA TYR A 122 4.80 -10.94 -1.62
C TYR A 122 5.51 -11.51 -2.84
N LEU A 123 6.20 -12.65 -2.70
CA LEU A 123 6.91 -13.23 -3.84
C LEU A 123 6.02 -13.43 -5.08
N PRO A 124 4.77 -13.92 -4.98
CA PRO A 124 3.92 -14.08 -6.16
C PRO A 124 3.60 -12.75 -6.86
N GLN A 125 3.55 -11.64 -6.11
CA GLN A 125 3.32 -10.31 -6.66
C GLN A 125 4.54 -9.86 -7.50
N LEU A 126 5.75 -10.12 -7.00
CA LEU A 126 6.99 -9.84 -7.72
C LEU A 126 7.16 -10.74 -8.94
N GLU A 127 6.77 -12.02 -8.85
CA GLU A 127 6.80 -12.96 -9.98
C GLU A 127 5.82 -12.57 -11.07
N ILE A 128 4.60 -12.14 -10.72
CA ILE A 128 3.64 -11.59 -11.69
C ILE A 128 4.25 -10.40 -12.44
N ALA A 129 4.91 -9.49 -11.72
CA ALA A 129 5.57 -8.35 -12.33
C ALA A 129 6.74 -8.77 -13.24
N ARG A 130 7.65 -9.62 -12.75
CA ARG A 130 8.78 -10.16 -13.53
C ARG A 130 8.31 -10.82 -14.81
N ASP A 131 7.37 -11.75 -14.71
CA ASP A 131 6.93 -12.56 -15.85
C ASP A 131 6.05 -11.74 -16.82
N GLY A 132 5.41 -10.67 -16.33
CA GLY A 132 4.72 -9.66 -17.14
C GLY A 132 5.62 -8.57 -17.74
N GLY A 133 6.94 -8.60 -17.49
CA GLY A 133 7.88 -7.57 -17.95
C GLY A 133 7.66 -6.19 -17.31
N VAL A 134 7.09 -6.15 -16.11
CA VAL A 134 6.85 -4.95 -15.30
C VAL A 134 8.10 -4.62 -14.51
N SER A 135 8.55 -3.36 -14.58
CA SER A 135 9.70 -2.89 -13.78
C SER A 135 9.37 -2.87 -12.29
N LEU A 136 10.30 -3.37 -11.47
CA LEU A 136 10.21 -3.40 -10.01
C LEU A 136 11.00 -2.24 -9.40
N ILE A 137 10.43 -1.52 -8.42
CA ILE A 137 11.08 -0.39 -7.73
C ILE A 137 11.10 -0.63 -6.22
N ALA A 138 12.31 -0.63 -5.64
CA ALA A 138 12.53 -0.64 -4.21
C ALA A 138 12.28 0.76 -3.65
N SER A 139 11.23 0.94 -2.86
CA SER A 139 10.74 2.27 -2.53
C SER A 139 11.30 2.85 -1.24
N ASN A 140 11.63 2.01 -0.26
CA ASN A 140 11.77 2.44 1.13
C ASN A 140 13.19 2.92 1.47
N SER A 141 13.36 3.50 2.66
CA SER A 141 14.68 3.86 3.21
C SER A 141 15.30 2.66 3.94
N PRO A 142 16.61 2.41 3.78
CA PRO A 142 17.32 1.50 4.66
C PRO A 142 17.10 1.85 6.13
N LEU A 143 16.90 0.83 6.98
CA LEU A 143 16.62 1.02 8.41
C LEU A 143 17.66 1.89 9.12
N LYS A 144 18.92 1.85 8.68
CA LYS A 144 19.99 2.64 9.29
C LYS A 144 19.70 4.15 9.22
N TYR A 145 19.20 4.66 8.09
CA TYR A 145 18.97 6.10 7.90
C TYR A 145 17.74 6.59 8.65
N SER A 146 16.63 5.85 8.60
CA SER A 146 15.45 6.14 9.42
C SER A 146 15.76 6.11 10.92
N ARG A 147 16.65 5.20 11.38
CA ARG A 147 17.16 5.18 12.77
C ARG A 147 18.09 6.35 13.10
N MET A 148 18.90 6.83 12.16
CA MET A 148 19.70 8.04 12.35
C MET A 148 18.78 9.26 12.46
N ALA A 149 17.86 9.43 11.52
CA ALA A 149 16.88 10.53 11.53
C ALA A 149 16.04 10.54 12.82
N ARG A 150 15.60 9.37 13.29
CA ARG A 150 14.93 9.18 14.58
C ARG A 150 15.66 9.87 15.75
N ASN A 151 16.98 9.75 15.80
CA ASN A 151 17.78 10.19 16.93
C ASN A 151 18.33 11.62 16.72
N LEU A 152 18.80 11.93 15.52
CA LEU A 152 19.56 13.15 15.23
C LEU A 152 18.68 14.25 14.60
N GLY A 153 17.55 13.87 14.00
CA GLY A 153 16.85 14.73 13.04
C GLY A 153 17.29 14.39 11.61
N CYS A 154 16.38 14.48 10.64
CA CYS A 154 16.65 14.03 9.28
C CYS A 154 17.73 14.88 8.57
N THR A 155 17.69 16.20 8.79
CA THR A 155 18.63 17.17 8.20
C THR A 155 19.97 17.26 8.93
N ASN A 156 20.10 16.61 10.08
CA ASN A 156 21.28 16.72 10.95
C ASN A 156 22.22 15.52 10.82
N ILE A 157 22.01 14.69 9.80
CA ILE A 157 22.86 13.53 9.54
C ILE A 157 24.10 14.00 8.77
N SER A 158 25.21 14.22 9.48
CA SER A 158 26.50 14.57 8.89
C SER A 158 27.20 13.38 8.24
N ASP A 159 28.26 13.65 7.47
CA ASP A 159 29.24 12.66 7.01
C ASP A 159 28.70 11.55 6.08
N LEU A 160 27.62 11.85 5.35
CA LEU A 160 27.13 10.97 4.29
C LEU A 160 27.80 11.27 2.96
N THR A 161 28.06 10.24 2.16
CA THR A 161 28.37 10.39 0.73
C THR A 161 27.08 10.69 -0.07
N ASP A 162 27.21 11.15 -1.31
CA ASP A 162 26.04 11.38 -2.18
C ASP A 162 25.26 10.09 -2.43
N ALA A 163 25.96 8.98 -2.64
CA ALA A 163 25.33 7.66 -2.78
C ALA A 163 24.55 7.27 -1.52
N GLN A 164 25.02 7.63 -0.33
CA GLN A 164 24.32 7.36 0.92
C GLN A 164 23.12 8.30 1.12
N ARG A 165 23.24 9.58 0.72
CA ARG A 165 22.13 10.55 0.73
C ARG A 165 21.00 10.12 -0.19
N ALA A 166 21.32 9.56 -1.36
CA ALA A 166 20.32 9.11 -2.32
C ALA A 166 19.42 7.94 -1.81
N LEU A 167 19.81 7.27 -0.72
CA LEU A 167 19.08 6.12 -0.18
C LEU A 167 17.89 6.49 0.72
N PHE A 168 17.72 7.76 1.08
CA PHE A 168 16.57 8.19 1.88
C PHE A 168 16.22 9.65 1.60
N GLU A 169 15.00 10.03 1.93
CA GLU A 169 14.51 11.39 1.82
C GLU A 169 14.18 11.95 3.19
N CYS A 170 14.30 13.26 3.33
CA CYS A 170 13.67 13.98 4.42
C CYS A 170 12.26 14.42 4.03
N PRO A 171 11.31 14.42 4.99
CA PRO A 171 9.96 14.93 4.73
C PRO A 171 10.00 16.38 4.24
N LEU A 172 9.31 16.66 3.13
CA LEU A 172 9.23 18.02 2.58
C LEU A 172 8.27 18.88 3.38
N LEU A 173 7.25 18.26 3.97
CA LEU A 173 6.18 18.95 4.66
C LEU A 173 6.45 19.00 6.18
N PRO A 174 5.85 19.95 6.91
CA PRO A 174 5.75 19.84 8.37
C PRO A 174 4.90 18.62 8.75
N ALA A 175 4.97 18.21 10.02
CA ALA A 175 4.12 17.12 10.50
C ALA A 175 2.65 17.57 10.51
N ASP A 176 1.80 16.85 9.77
CA ASP A 176 0.36 17.01 9.89
C ASP A 176 -0.14 16.57 11.28
N PRO A 177 -0.84 17.43 12.03
CA PRO A 177 -1.30 17.09 13.38
C PRO A 177 -2.28 15.92 13.42
N ILE A 178 -3.11 15.74 12.38
CA ILE A 178 -4.12 14.67 12.34
C ILE A 178 -3.44 13.30 12.14
N TYR A 179 -2.51 13.22 11.19
CA TYR A 179 -1.69 12.04 10.93
C TYR A 179 -0.82 11.70 12.14
N GLN A 180 -0.17 12.70 12.75
CA GLN A 180 0.61 12.52 13.97
C GLN A 180 -0.23 11.96 15.12
N ALA A 181 -1.42 12.53 15.37
CA ALA A 181 -2.33 12.04 16.39
C ALA A 181 -2.80 10.60 16.12
N ARG A 182 -3.05 10.25 14.85
CA ARG A 182 -3.36 8.87 14.45
C ARG A 182 -2.21 7.92 14.75
N PHE A 183 -0.98 8.33 14.45
CA PHE A 183 0.22 7.54 14.73
C PHE A 183 0.41 7.32 16.23
N TYR A 184 0.26 8.37 17.05
CA TYR A 184 0.36 8.24 18.51
C TYR A 184 -0.71 7.31 19.07
N ARG A 185 -1.97 7.43 18.63
CA ARG A 185 -3.05 6.50 19.05
C ARG A 185 -2.75 5.04 18.68
N ALA A 186 -2.20 4.80 17.48
CA ALA A 186 -1.80 3.46 17.07
C ALA A 186 -0.65 2.91 17.93
N MET A 187 0.37 3.73 18.18
CA MET A 187 1.51 3.38 19.03
C MET A 187 1.10 3.12 20.49
N GLU A 188 0.17 3.90 21.03
CA GLU A 188 -0.39 3.67 22.37
C GLU A 188 -1.15 2.34 22.45
N LYS A 189 -1.89 1.96 21.39
CA LYS A 189 -2.57 0.66 21.34
C LYS A 189 -1.56 -0.49 21.37
N VAL A 190 -0.48 -0.38 20.61
CA VAL A 190 0.63 -1.35 20.63
C VAL A 190 1.31 -1.37 22.00
N ALA A 191 1.61 -0.20 22.57
CA ALA A 191 2.24 -0.08 23.88
C ALA A 191 1.40 -0.71 25.00
N ARG A 192 0.06 -0.53 24.99
CA ARG A 192 -0.84 -1.19 25.93
C ARG A 192 -0.81 -2.71 25.80
N ASN A 193 -0.74 -3.24 24.58
CA ASN A 193 -0.61 -4.69 24.37
C ASN A 193 0.75 -5.20 24.85
N ASN A 194 1.83 -4.46 24.59
CA ASN A 194 3.18 -4.81 25.05
C ASN A 194 3.32 -4.71 26.57
N GLN A 195 2.63 -3.78 27.22
CA GLN A 195 2.59 -3.68 28.67
C GLN A 195 1.90 -4.89 29.31
N LYS A 196 0.85 -5.45 28.67
CA LYS A 196 0.27 -6.73 29.09
C LYS A 196 1.28 -7.89 29.00
N LEU A 197 2.32 -7.74 28.18
CA LEU A 197 3.46 -8.66 28.04
C LEU A 197 4.67 -8.26 28.91
N GLY A 198 4.50 -7.33 29.85
CA GLY A 198 5.56 -6.91 30.80
C GLY A 198 6.58 -5.91 30.24
N MET A 199 6.36 -5.36 29.05
CA MET A 199 7.28 -4.37 28.46
C MET A 199 7.07 -2.96 29.05
N LYS A 200 8.12 -2.13 29.05
CA LYS A 200 8.08 -0.75 29.55
C LYS A 200 7.09 0.12 28.75
N PRO A 201 6.40 1.08 29.40
CA PRO A 201 5.55 2.05 28.72
C PRO A 201 6.32 2.89 27.69
N LEU A 202 5.64 3.28 26.62
CA LEU A 202 6.19 4.14 25.58
C LEU A 202 5.89 5.61 25.91
N GLY A 203 6.91 6.39 26.28
CA GLY A 203 6.76 7.83 26.57
C GLY A 203 6.59 8.69 25.31
N GLN A 204 6.05 9.91 25.47
CA GLN A 204 5.81 10.84 24.35
C GLN A 204 7.08 11.17 23.54
N ALA A 205 8.22 11.38 24.20
CA ALA A 205 9.48 11.65 23.51
C ALA A 205 9.89 10.48 22.59
N GLN A 206 9.64 9.24 23.01
CA GLN A 206 9.93 8.07 22.19
C GLN A 206 8.94 7.95 21.02
N MET A 207 7.65 8.23 21.24
CA MET A 207 6.65 8.27 20.17
C MET A 207 7.00 9.32 19.11
N SER A 208 7.42 10.52 19.52
CA SER A 208 7.88 11.58 18.61
C SER A 208 9.07 11.15 17.76
N LYS A 209 10.06 10.49 18.38
CA LYS A 209 11.20 9.91 17.66
C LYS A 209 10.74 8.87 16.65
N MET A 210 9.89 7.92 17.05
CA MET A 210 9.37 6.88 16.14
C MET A 210 8.58 7.47 14.98
N PHE A 211 7.76 8.49 15.24
CA PHE A 211 7.02 9.20 14.20
C PHE A 211 7.97 9.87 13.20
N ARG A 212 9.06 10.48 13.67
CA ARG A 212 10.08 11.05 12.79
C ARG A 212 10.70 10.01 11.85
N ALA A 213 10.99 8.81 12.36
CA ALA A 213 11.49 7.71 11.53
C ALA A 213 10.45 7.25 10.49
N HIS A 214 9.19 7.15 10.93
CA HIS A 214 8.08 6.76 10.07
C HIS A 214 7.86 7.74 8.91
N ARG A 215 7.98 9.05 9.18
CA ARG A 215 7.91 10.09 8.14
C ARG A 215 9.07 10.03 7.14
N VAL A 216 10.25 9.54 7.54
CA VAL A 216 11.35 9.29 6.59
C VAL A 216 11.01 8.17 5.63
N TRP A 217 10.31 7.12 6.09
CA TRP A 217 9.79 6.09 5.18
C TRP A 217 8.77 6.68 4.21
N ASP A 218 7.79 7.42 4.70
CA ASP A 218 6.79 8.13 3.87
C ASP A 218 7.46 8.96 2.76
N ALA A 219 8.41 9.82 3.15
CA ALA A 219 9.11 10.70 2.22
C ALA A 219 9.98 9.94 1.22
N THR A 220 10.65 8.87 1.67
CA THR A 220 11.54 8.09 0.81
C THR A 220 10.74 7.33 -0.24
N MET A 221 9.65 6.69 0.17
CA MET A 221 8.74 6.00 -0.74
C MET A 221 8.13 6.97 -1.75
N ALA A 222 7.66 8.15 -1.30
CA ALA A 222 7.16 9.19 -2.20
C ALA A 222 8.22 9.66 -3.22
N GLY A 223 9.47 9.86 -2.77
CA GLY A 223 10.58 10.20 -3.66
C GLY A 223 10.87 9.11 -4.69
N SER A 224 10.88 7.84 -4.27
CA SER A 224 11.13 6.71 -5.17
C SER A 224 10.04 6.59 -6.24
N ILE A 225 8.79 6.84 -5.87
CA ILE A 225 7.65 6.87 -6.80
C ILE A 225 7.80 8.04 -7.78
N ALA A 226 8.13 9.24 -7.30
CA ALA A 226 8.32 10.42 -8.14
C ALA A 226 9.45 10.21 -9.17
N ASP A 227 10.60 9.69 -8.72
CA ASP A 227 11.74 9.41 -9.58
C ASP A 227 11.40 8.35 -10.65
N ALA A 228 10.66 7.29 -10.27
CA ALA A 228 10.22 6.27 -11.21
C ALA A 228 9.20 6.82 -12.23
N ARG A 229 8.24 7.63 -11.79
CA ARG A 229 7.27 8.29 -12.68
C ARG A 229 7.97 9.20 -13.69
N GLU A 230 8.96 9.95 -13.24
CA GLU A 230 9.75 10.83 -14.12
C GLU A 230 10.60 10.02 -15.11
N ARG A 231 11.30 8.98 -14.64
CA ARG A 231 12.20 8.16 -15.46
C ARG A 231 11.47 7.38 -16.55
N TYR A 232 10.36 6.74 -16.21
CA TYR A 232 9.71 5.78 -17.09
C TYR A 232 8.47 6.34 -17.79
N LYS A 233 7.87 7.41 -17.27
CA LYS A 233 6.63 8.02 -17.80
C LYS A 233 5.45 7.04 -17.92
N LEU A 234 5.44 6.01 -17.07
CA LEU A 234 4.40 4.96 -17.01
C LEU A 234 3.61 5.04 -15.71
N LYS A 235 2.35 4.57 -15.73
CA LYS A 235 1.53 4.41 -14.52
C LYS A 235 2.33 3.65 -13.45
N LEU A 236 2.19 4.05 -12.19
CA LEU A 236 2.86 3.36 -11.08
C LEU A 236 1.84 2.75 -10.14
N VAL A 237 2.02 1.47 -9.80
CA VAL A 237 1.28 0.79 -8.74
C VAL A 237 2.23 0.63 -7.55
N HIS A 238 1.84 1.12 -6.37
CA HIS A 238 2.65 1.06 -5.16
C HIS A 238 1.95 0.23 -4.08
N ILE A 239 2.66 -0.74 -3.50
CA ILE A 239 2.16 -1.58 -2.42
C ILE A 239 2.81 -1.17 -1.11
N VAL A 240 1.97 -0.88 -0.12
CA VAL A 240 2.38 -0.28 1.15
C VAL A 240 1.41 -0.62 2.26
N GLY A 241 1.89 -0.72 3.49
CA GLY A 241 1.07 -0.78 4.68
C GLY A 241 0.08 0.38 4.74
N SER A 242 -1.20 0.06 4.88
CA SER A 242 -2.34 1.00 4.86
C SER A 242 -2.20 2.18 5.82
N PHE A 243 -1.38 2.09 6.87
CA PHE A 243 -1.14 3.23 7.74
C PHE A 243 -0.50 4.42 7.02
N HIS A 244 0.39 4.14 6.05
CA HIS A 244 1.09 5.14 5.24
C HIS A 244 0.15 5.87 4.28
N SER A 245 -0.93 5.23 3.82
CA SER A 245 -1.82 5.74 2.77
C SER A 245 -3.20 6.18 3.26
N ASP A 246 -3.82 5.43 4.18
CA ASP A 246 -5.18 5.67 4.66
C ASP A 246 -5.35 7.08 5.28
N TYR A 247 -6.55 7.64 5.14
CA TYR A 247 -6.99 8.97 5.55
C TYR A 247 -5.94 10.04 5.26
N ASN A 248 -5.53 10.13 3.99
CA ASN A 248 -4.48 11.03 3.53
C ASN A 248 -3.18 10.90 4.36
N GLY A 249 -2.66 9.66 4.46
CA GLY A 249 -1.48 9.36 5.25
C GLY A 249 -0.20 10.05 4.75
N GLY A 250 0.90 9.90 5.50
CA GLY A 250 2.14 10.64 5.26
C GLY A 250 2.71 10.43 3.86
N LEU A 251 2.64 9.22 3.32
CA LEU A 251 3.04 8.92 1.95
C LEU A 251 2.25 9.75 0.93
N ILE A 252 0.92 9.84 1.09
CA ILE A 252 0.05 10.57 0.15
C ILE A 252 0.35 12.07 0.20
N GLN A 253 0.56 12.61 1.39
CA GLN A 253 0.93 14.02 1.56
C GLN A 253 2.27 14.33 0.88
N GLU A 254 3.28 13.48 1.06
CA GLU A 254 4.59 13.65 0.41
C GLU A 254 4.51 13.45 -1.12
N LEU A 255 3.68 12.52 -1.60
CA LEU A 255 3.43 12.34 -3.03
C LEU A 255 2.79 13.57 -3.66
N GLN A 256 1.73 14.11 -3.06
CA GLN A 256 1.06 15.31 -3.57
C GLN A 256 2.00 16.52 -3.62
N ALA A 257 2.98 16.59 -2.70
CA ALA A 257 4.00 17.64 -2.71
C ALA A 257 5.08 17.44 -3.82
N ARG A 258 5.36 16.19 -4.21
CA ARG A 258 6.44 15.85 -5.17
C ARG A 258 5.94 15.72 -6.62
N VAL A 259 4.73 15.20 -6.80
CA VAL A 259 4.10 14.92 -8.11
C VAL A 259 2.73 15.59 -8.20
N ALA A 260 2.67 16.91 -8.01
CA ALA A 260 1.42 17.67 -7.92
C ALA A 260 0.50 17.56 -9.15
N SER A 261 1.02 17.15 -10.31
CA SER A 261 0.24 16.91 -11.53
C SER A 261 -0.32 15.49 -11.66
N ASP A 262 0.23 14.52 -10.92
CA ASP A 262 -0.20 13.12 -11.00
C ASP A 262 -1.53 12.91 -10.27
N ARG A 263 -2.45 12.18 -10.90
CA ARG A 263 -3.65 11.70 -10.22
C ARG A 263 -3.32 10.49 -9.36
N VAL A 264 -3.34 10.67 -8.04
CA VAL A 264 -3.12 9.59 -7.07
C VAL A 264 -4.46 8.96 -6.70
N LEU A 265 -4.58 7.65 -6.90
CA LEU A 265 -5.71 6.82 -6.44
C LEU A 265 -5.27 5.96 -5.26
N VAL A 266 -5.94 6.08 -4.13
CA VAL A 266 -5.70 5.26 -2.94
C VAL A 266 -6.77 4.18 -2.83
N ILE A 267 -6.31 2.93 -2.78
CA ILE A 267 -7.16 1.75 -2.55
C ILE A 267 -6.78 1.14 -1.20
N SER A 268 -7.69 1.15 -0.24
CA SER A 268 -7.49 0.54 1.08
C SER A 268 -8.09 -0.87 1.11
N ILE A 269 -7.23 -1.87 1.35
CA ILE A 269 -7.60 -3.28 1.37
C ILE A 269 -7.70 -3.73 2.83
N ARG A 270 -8.89 -4.19 3.23
CA ARG A 270 -9.23 -4.51 4.61
C ARG A 270 -9.64 -5.99 4.74
N PRO A 271 -9.29 -6.65 5.85
CA PRO A 271 -9.78 -7.99 6.11
C PRO A 271 -11.28 -7.97 6.42
N GLY A 272 -11.95 -9.06 6.06
CA GLY A 272 -13.36 -9.32 6.38
C GLY A 272 -14.31 -9.14 5.20
N ARG A 273 -15.60 -8.97 5.50
CA ARG A 273 -16.67 -8.69 4.53
C ARG A 273 -17.53 -7.58 5.08
N ALA A 274 -18.06 -6.73 4.20
CA ALA A 274 -18.89 -5.61 4.60
C ALA A 274 -20.05 -5.48 3.61
N ALA A 275 -21.28 -5.55 4.11
CA ALA A 275 -22.47 -5.30 3.28
C ALA A 275 -22.62 -3.81 2.92
N GLN A 276 -22.05 -2.94 3.76
CA GLN A 276 -21.98 -1.49 3.59
C GLN A 276 -20.68 -1.00 4.21
N LEU A 277 -20.18 0.16 3.77
CA LEU A 277 -18.99 0.77 4.33
C LEU A 277 -19.19 1.13 5.82
N PRO A 278 -18.37 0.60 6.75
CA PRO A 278 -18.40 1.00 8.15
C PRO A 278 -18.17 2.50 8.32
N ALA A 279 -18.89 3.14 9.24
CA ALA A 279 -18.74 4.57 9.50
C ALA A 279 -17.31 4.98 9.88
N SER A 280 -16.56 4.09 10.55
CA SER A 280 -15.15 4.31 10.86
C SER A 280 -14.25 4.37 9.63
N ASP A 281 -14.69 3.80 8.51
CA ASP A 281 -13.92 3.66 7.28
C ASP A 281 -14.34 4.67 6.19
N GLN A 282 -15.34 5.52 6.48
CA GLN A 282 -15.65 6.67 5.63
C GLN A 282 -14.42 7.57 5.46
N ARG A 283 -14.15 7.94 4.21
CA ARG A 283 -13.01 8.76 3.79
C ARG A 283 -11.64 8.17 4.17
N ARG A 284 -11.57 6.85 4.38
CA ARG A 284 -10.29 6.14 4.58
C ARG A 284 -9.43 6.18 3.32
N ALA A 285 -10.03 6.02 2.15
CA ALA A 285 -9.36 6.02 0.85
C ALA A 285 -10.38 6.37 -0.24
N ASP A 286 -9.91 6.50 -1.49
CA ASP A 286 -10.79 6.72 -2.64
C ASP A 286 -11.64 5.48 -2.92
N VAL A 287 -11.02 4.30 -2.80
CA VAL A 287 -11.67 2.99 -2.90
C VAL A 287 -11.35 2.14 -1.67
N LEU A 288 -12.35 1.43 -1.17
CA LEU A 288 -12.20 0.43 -0.11
C LEU A 288 -12.58 -0.94 -0.62
N VAL A 289 -11.78 -1.94 -0.25
CA VAL A 289 -11.99 -3.34 -0.60
C VAL A 289 -11.97 -4.19 0.66
N TYR A 290 -13.02 -4.97 0.93
CA TYR A 290 -13.02 -5.96 2.01
C TYR A 290 -12.85 -7.37 1.47
N LYS A 291 -11.84 -8.09 1.95
CA LYS A 291 -11.57 -9.47 1.54
C LYS A 291 -11.58 -10.42 2.73
N GLY A 292 -12.40 -11.46 2.58
CA GLY A 292 -12.37 -12.60 3.49
C GLY A 292 -11.04 -13.35 3.35
N THR A 293 -10.63 -13.95 4.46
CA THR A 293 -9.52 -14.90 4.52
C THR A 293 -9.75 -16.14 3.70
#